data_AF-A0AAV2RC49-F1
#
_entry.id   AF-A0AAV2RC49-F1
#
_cell.length_a   1.000
_cell.length_b   1.000
_cell.length_c   1.000
_cell.angle_alpha   90.00
_cell.angle_beta   90.00
_cell.angle_gamma   90.00
#
_symmetry.space_group_name_H-M   'P 1'
#
loop_
_entity.id
_entity.type
_entity.pdbx_description
1 polymer ?
#
loop_
_entity_poly.entity_id
_entity_poly.type
_entity_poly.pdbx_seq_one_letter_code
_entity_poly.pdbx_strand_id
1 'polypeptide(L)'
;LSFTHNMALQKVVLGLCLVACGVVARPDKRPAGYGYQPPQPSYSAPEPSYSAPQPSYSAPQPSYQESEKEGMPFDFAYAVEDHYKGVDFGHNSNSDGKVV
;
A
#
# COMPACT_ATOMS: atom_id res chain seq x y z
N LEU A 1 -28.51 -22.14 -83.11
CA LEU A 1 -28.92 -21.75 -81.73
C LEU A 1 -28.58 -22.79 -80.64
N SER A 2 -28.13 -24.01 -80.97
CA SER A 2 -27.85 -25.05 -79.95
C SER A 2 -26.49 -24.95 -79.27
N PHE A 3 -25.48 -24.35 -79.91
CA PHE A 3 -24.13 -24.22 -79.34
C PHE A 3 -24.06 -23.17 -78.20
N THR A 4 -24.79 -22.07 -78.35
CA THR A 4 -24.87 -21.00 -77.36
C THR A 4 -25.63 -21.40 -76.10
N HIS A 5 -26.65 -22.26 -76.20
CA HIS A 5 -27.35 -22.80 -75.04
C HIS A 5 -26.45 -23.73 -74.19
N ASN A 6 -25.61 -24.54 -74.84
CA ASN A 6 -24.72 -25.46 -74.14
C ASN A 6 -23.57 -24.72 -73.42
N MET A 7 -22.99 -23.69 -74.05
CA MET A 7 -22.02 -22.80 -73.39
C MET A 7 -22.61 -22.00 -72.22
N ALA A 8 -23.87 -21.57 -72.30
CA ALA A 8 -24.53 -20.84 -71.21
C ALA A 8 -24.78 -21.75 -70.00
N LEU A 9 -25.29 -22.97 -70.23
CA LEU A 9 -25.54 -23.94 -69.16
C LEU A 9 -24.23 -24.38 -68.47
N GLN A 10 -23.15 -24.59 -69.24
CA GLN A 10 -21.86 -24.96 -68.66
C GLN A 10 -21.26 -23.86 -67.77
N LYS A 11 -21.44 -22.58 -68.11
CA LYS A 11 -21.01 -21.46 -67.28
C LYS A 11 -21.80 -21.36 -65.98
N VAL A 12 -23.10 -21.64 -66.03
CA VAL A 12 -23.96 -21.67 -64.83
C VAL A 12 -23.55 -22.82 -63.91
N VAL A 13 -23.32 -24.03 -64.46
CA VAL A 13 -22.85 -25.18 -63.68
C VAL A 13 -21.47 -24.91 -63.08
N LEU A 14 -20.52 -24.38 -63.85
CA LEU A 14 -19.19 -24.03 -63.37
C LEU A 14 -19.26 -22.96 -62.26
N GLY A 15 -20.10 -21.94 -62.43
CA GLY A 15 -20.32 -20.90 -61.42
C GLY A 15 -20.91 -21.47 -60.13
N LEU A 16 -21.88 -22.39 -60.24
CA LEU A 16 -22.51 -23.03 -59.09
C LEU A 16 -21.52 -23.96 -58.35
N CYS A 17 -20.68 -24.70 -59.09
CA CYS A 17 -19.59 -25.48 -58.52
C CYS A 17 -18.56 -24.61 -57.78
N LEU A 18 -18.18 -23.46 -58.32
CA LEU A 18 -17.21 -22.57 -57.69
C LEU A 18 -17.76 -21.93 -56.41
N VAL A 19 -19.05 -21.54 -56.40
CA VAL A 19 -19.73 -21.05 -55.20
C VAL A 19 -19.80 -22.15 -54.14
N ALA A 20 -20.13 -23.39 -54.52
CA ALA A 20 -20.15 -24.52 -53.59
C ALA A 20 -18.78 -24.82 -52.98
N CYS A 21 -17.70 -24.79 -53.77
CA CYS A 21 -16.34 -25.00 -53.28
C CYS A 21 -15.87 -23.83 -52.38
N GLY A 22 -16.26 -22.59 -52.69
CA GLY A 22 -15.88 -21.41 -51.92
C GLY A 22 -16.42 -21.40 -50.48
N VAL A 23 -17.59 -21.99 -50.23
CA VAL A 23 -18.21 -22.04 -48.89
C VAL A 23 -17.47 -22.97 -47.91
N VAL A 24 -16.65 -23.91 -48.41
CA VAL A 24 -15.93 -24.89 -47.59
C VAL A 24 -14.56 -24.38 -47.11
N ALA A 25 -14.05 -23.27 -47.67
CA ALA A 25 -12.79 -22.66 -47.27
C ALA A 25 -12.94 -21.83 -45.99
N ARG A 26 -13.18 -22.47 -44.84
CA ARG A 26 -13.06 -21.81 -43.54
C ARG A 26 -11.57 -21.73 -43.17
N PRO A 27 -11.04 -20.55 -42.80
CA PRO A 27 -9.69 -20.46 -42.27
C PRO A 27 -9.62 -21.27 -40.97
N ASP A 28 -8.72 -22.25 -40.94
CA ASP A 28 -8.52 -23.09 -39.77
C ASP A 28 -8.02 -22.21 -38.61
N LYS A 29 -8.79 -22.18 -37.51
CA LYS A 29 -8.38 -21.40 -36.33
C LYS A 29 -7.18 -22.09 -35.73
N ARG A 30 -6.02 -21.42 -35.71
CA ARG A 30 -4.81 -21.91 -35.03
C ARG A 30 -5.18 -22.33 -33.60
N PRO A 31 -4.89 -23.57 -33.18
CA PRO A 31 -5.22 -24.00 -31.84
C PRO A 31 -4.53 -23.09 -30.82
N ALA A 32 -5.34 -22.47 -29.95
CA ALA A 32 -4.86 -21.70 -28.82
C ALA A 32 -4.32 -22.69 -27.78
N GLY A 33 -3.08 -23.16 -27.97
CA GLY A 33 -2.54 -24.21 -27.10
C GLY A 33 -1.04 -24.39 -27.07
N TYR A 34 -0.26 -23.71 -27.94
CA TYR A 34 1.20 -23.81 -27.91
C TYR A 34 1.80 -22.78 -26.94
N GLY A 35 1.43 -22.88 -25.67
CA GLY A 35 2.08 -22.14 -24.58
C GLY A 35 3.07 -23.05 -23.88
N TYR A 36 4.36 -22.70 -23.88
CA TYR A 36 5.33 -23.35 -23.00
C TYR A 36 5.18 -22.78 -21.59
N GLN A 37 4.91 -23.64 -20.60
CA GLN A 37 4.85 -23.23 -19.20
C GLN A 37 6.09 -23.77 -18.48
N PRO A 38 7.00 -22.90 -17.99
CA PRO A 38 8.19 -23.35 -17.30
C PRO A 38 7.83 -24.03 -15.96
N PRO A 39 8.63 -25.01 -15.51
CA PRO A 39 8.41 -25.66 -14.22
C PRO A 39 8.60 -24.67 -13.07
N GLN A 40 7.80 -24.83 -12.01
CA GLN A 40 7.99 -24.04 -10.80
C GLN A 40 9.23 -24.52 -10.04
N PRO A 41 10.00 -23.61 -9.42
CA PRO A 41 11.12 -23.98 -8.58
C PRO A 41 10.64 -24.81 -7.38
N SER A 42 11.33 -25.93 -7.11
CA SER A 42 10.96 -26.88 -6.06
C SER A 42 11.71 -26.66 -4.73
N TYR A 43 12.45 -25.56 -4.58
CA TYR A 43 13.29 -25.32 -3.42
C TYR A 43 12.86 -24.07 -2.64
N SER A 44 12.80 -24.19 -1.32
CA SER A 44 12.61 -23.07 -0.39
C SER A 44 13.94 -22.65 0.20
N ALA A 45 14.14 -21.34 0.34
CA ALA A 45 15.28 -20.81 1.08
C ALA A 45 15.23 -21.29 2.55
N PRO A 46 16.38 -21.68 3.13
CA PRO A 46 16.43 -22.10 4.53
C PRO A 46 16.13 -20.93 5.47
N GLU A 47 15.52 -21.23 6.61
CA GLU A 47 15.30 -20.23 7.65
C GLU A 47 16.62 -19.81 8.32
N PRO A 48 16.74 -18.54 8.73
CA PRO A 48 17.91 -18.08 9.48
C PRO A 48 17.99 -18.77 10.85
N SER A 49 19.16 -19.35 11.17
CA SER A 49 19.39 -20.10 12.42
C SER A 49 20.04 -19.26 13.54
N TYR A 50 20.13 -17.94 13.41
CA TYR A 50 20.87 -17.11 14.37
C TYR A 50 19.93 -16.30 15.26
N SER A 51 20.25 -16.22 16.56
CA SER A 51 19.56 -15.37 17.54
C SER A 51 20.41 -14.15 17.88
N ALA A 52 19.78 -12.99 18.04
CA ALA A 52 20.46 -11.80 18.53
C ALA A 52 20.93 -12.01 19.99
N PRO A 53 22.14 -11.55 20.36
CA PRO A 53 22.63 -11.65 21.73
C PRO A 53 21.77 -10.83 22.69
N GLN A 54 21.61 -11.34 23.91
CA GLN A 54 20.94 -10.62 24.99
C GLN A 54 21.81 -9.43 25.44
N PRO A 55 21.21 -8.26 25.76
CA PRO A 55 21.95 -7.15 26.34
C PRO A 55 22.55 -7.54 27.70
N SER A 56 23.82 -7.23 27.92
CA SER A 56 24.58 -7.56 29.15
C SER A 56 24.64 -6.42 30.17
N TYR A 57 23.95 -5.30 29.91
CA TYR A 57 24.04 -4.10 30.76
C TYR A 57 22.74 -3.87 31.53
N SER A 58 22.87 -3.49 32.81
CA SER A 58 21.75 -3.05 33.65
C SER A 58 21.61 -1.53 33.61
N ALA A 59 20.38 -1.02 33.62
CA ALA A 59 20.13 0.40 33.75
C ALA A 59 20.65 0.91 35.12
N PRO A 60 21.28 2.10 35.17
CA PRO A 60 21.74 2.68 36.43
C PRO A 60 20.55 2.97 37.35
N GLN A 61 20.73 2.77 38.66
CA GLN A 61 19.73 3.17 39.63
C GLN A 61 19.70 4.70 39.78
N PRO A 62 18.52 5.31 39.95
CA PRO A 62 18.41 6.74 40.22
C PRO A 62 19.14 7.09 41.52
N SER A 63 20.02 8.08 41.45
CA SER A 63 20.80 8.59 42.59
C SER A 63 20.20 9.88 43.18
N TYR A 64 18.89 10.07 43.06
CA TYR A 64 18.22 11.16 43.77
C TYR A 64 18.08 10.74 45.23
N GLN A 65 18.97 11.24 46.07
CA GLN A 65 18.72 11.30 47.50
C GLN A 65 17.64 12.36 47.70
N GLU A 66 16.40 11.93 47.94
CA GLU A 66 15.34 12.76 48.48
C GLU A 66 15.75 13.16 49.91
N SER A 67 16.73 14.05 50.02
CA SER A 67 16.96 14.74 51.27
C SER A 67 15.69 15.55 51.51
N GLU A 68 15.01 15.34 52.64
CA GLU A 68 13.90 16.14 53.20
C GLU A 68 14.34 17.61 53.43
N LYS A 69 14.94 18.25 52.44
CA LYS A 69 15.18 19.67 52.46
C LYS A 69 13.83 20.29 52.29
N GLU A 70 13.42 21.02 53.32
CA GLU A 70 12.27 21.92 53.24
C GLU A 70 12.35 22.67 51.90
N GLY A 71 11.24 22.64 51.17
CA GLY A 71 11.10 23.39 49.93
C GLY A 71 11.45 24.85 50.19
N MET A 72 12.00 25.52 49.19
CA MET A 72 12.28 26.94 49.32
C MET A 72 10.94 27.68 49.33
N PRO A 73 10.62 28.47 50.37
CA PRO A 73 9.40 29.27 50.35
C PRO A 73 9.44 30.24 49.17
N PHE A 74 8.27 30.49 48.58
CA PHE A 74 8.12 31.46 47.50
C PHE A 74 6.87 32.30 47.69
N ASP A 75 6.90 33.52 47.18
CA ASP A 75 5.76 34.42 47.09
C ASP A 75 5.94 35.27 45.84
N PHE A 76 5.08 35.05 44.85
CA PHE A 76 5.11 35.82 43.61
C PHE A 76 3.71 36.26 43.20
N ALA A 77 3.67 37.42 42.54
CA ALA A 77 2.45 37.96 41.96
C ALA A 77 2.74 38.56 40.58
N TYR A 78 1.76 38.48 39.69
CA TYR A 78 1.77 39.21 38.42
C TYR A 78 0.40 39.84 38.19
N ALA A 79 0.39 41.01 37.56
CA ALA A 79 -0.81 41.73 37.19
C ALA A 79 -0.67 42.39 35.82
N VAL A 80 -1.78 42.49 35.10
CA VAL A 80 -1.92 43.21 33.84
C VAL A 80 -3.11 44.14 33.97
N GLU A 81 -2.83 45.43 33.93
CA GLU A 81 -3.84 46.49 33.92
C GLU A 81 -3.78 47.22 32.56
N ASP A 82 -4.89 47.17 31.83
CA ASP A 82 -5.07 47.88 30.56
C ASP A 82 -6.32 48.76 30.64
N HIS A 83 -6.10 50.05 30.90
CA HIS A 83 -7.15 51.05 30.99
C HIS A 83 -7.92 51.27 29.68
N TYR A 84 -7.30 51.01 28.53
CA TYR A 84 -7.96 51.21 27.24
C TYR A 84 -9.01 50.12 26.98
N LYS A 85 -8.69 48.88 27.36
CA LYS A 85 -9.61 47.74 27.23
C LYS A 85 -10.47 47.50 28.48
N GLY A 86 -10.20 48.22 29.58
CA GLY A 86 -10.87 48.01 30.87
C GLY A 86 -10.55 46.65 31.48
N VAL A 87 -9.34 46.15 31.23
CA VAL A 87 -8.89 44.82 31.64
C VAL A 87 -8.04 44.94 32.90
N ASP A 88 -8.41 44.18 33.92
CA ASP A 88 -7.66 44.03 35.18
C ASP A 88 -7.58 42.53 35.51
N PHE A 89 -6.38 41.97 35.36
CA PHE A 89 -6.07 40.58 35.69
C PHE A 89 -4.90 40.53 36.67
N GLY A 90 -5.05 39.75 37.74
CA GLY A 90 -4.00 39.50 38.71
C GLY A 90 -3.96 38.04 39.14
N HIS A 91 -2.76 37.57 39.48
CA HIS A 91 -2.56 36.27 40.11
C HIS A 91 -1.45 36.33 41.15
N ASN A 92 -1.69 35.68 42.29
CA ASN A 92 -0.77 35.56 43.39
C ASN A 92 -0.63 34.09 43.75
N SER A 93 0.60 33.66 44.02
CA SER A 93 0.89 32.30 44.46
C SER A 93 2.02 32.32 45.49
N ASN A 94 1.81 31.60 46.59
CA ASN A 94 2.77 31.46 47.65
C ASN A 94 2.88 30.02 48.16
N SER A 95 4.01 29.72 48.78
CA SER A 95 4.29 28.47 49.47
C SER A 95 5.18 28.76 50.67
N ASP A 96 4.88 28.13 51.79
CA ASP A 96 5.72 28.13 52.99
C ASP A 96 6.92 27.18 52.87
N GLY A 97 7.07 26.50 51.73
CA GLY A 97 8.13 25.54 51.50
C GLY A 97 7.91 24.21 52.22
N LYS A 98 6.77 24.01 52.90
CA LYS A 98 6.48 22.74 53.56
C LYS A 98 5.99 21.73 52.54
N VAL A 99 6.63 20.56 52.55
CA VAL A 99 6.17 19.39 51.79
C VAL A 99 5.11 18.70 52.65
N VAL A 100 3.87 18.63 52.16
CA VAL A 100 2.70 18.01 52.84
C VAL A 100 2.58 16.54 52.48
#